data_AF-A0A9P5SAU3-F1
#
_entry.id   AF-A0A9P5SAU3-F1
#
_cell.length_a   1.000
_cell.length_b   1.000
_cell.length_c   1.000
_cell.angle_alpha   90.00
_cell.angle_beta   90.00
_cell.angle_gamma   90.00
#
_symmetry.space_group_name_H-M   'P 1'
#
loop_
_entity.id
_entity.type
_entity.pdbx_description
1 polymer ?
#
loop_
_entity_poly.entity_id
_entity_poly.type
_entity_poly.pdbx_seq_one_letter_code
_entity_poly.pdbx_strand_id
1 'polypeptide(L)'
;MSFSIVRLAQRWSQHARLSRPATLPRITEARIHAVQPVCRMYTPRPKSTSLPSQSPKPQKFGRISRWTPEMDEELVRLRTANRTWEYISIALGRSSSACADRFNTSLDPSLKTWTPSMVARLDQMVEEGASWNDIAHALNAKIITCQHQWRTLGKGKLRVKGIAALPSTPAWTNTEMEVFWKSWIENGGAAHWDLMKVDLGARSARELRMGLRQLIMSTVMGAPGWAKLEIFNYVSEVTRAARSRAREKENRAMIDTQQDRKWTPAEHQKLLQAVEKYGLFSGWSNIREQVKPNVTDDEVEAEYYRLNGVNDDVSEKPQDEIIAEASEKEGTWTEEEVAKLNLMLMKYSTLPVWSQEALQNKIKPSEDDYELLFQSTKPKNDEDTSSKKGDKQESSNFLEWNTSRTQRLRRLVAQQQQQSYVSDQPIDWDWVAEHIGPGFNANMCITHWHALPEGTSKLEPAKYWDQKDIEKLEEGIKAHGRSWVTIRKEFFPDRTTDSIRRKVSNVQNRRDKLVKEQRKLVMKIKRTTDPNIDVEQYTDEVLKALPVYQLAKRMDALLKAFDEAKERKKAKEAKAKDAKKE
;
A
#
# COMPACT_ATOMS: atom_id res chain seq x y z
N MET A 1 -19.01 61.59 13.47
CA MET A 1 -19.96 61.15 14.51
C MET A 1 -20.47 59.77 14.08
N SER A 2 -19.85 58.68 14.52
CA SER A 2 -19.99 58.03 15.84
C SER A 2 -21.17 57.05 15.90
N PHE A 3 -20.83 55.74 15.95
CA PHE A 3 -21.56 54.61 16.56
C PHE A 3 -22.96 54.27 15.98
N SER A 4 -23.50 53.06 15.99
CA SER A 4 -23.17 51.71 16.46
C SER A 4 -24.35 50.85 16.00
N ILE A 5 -24.13 49.67 15.42
CA ILE A 5 -25.20 48.66 15.26
C ILE A 5 -24.79 47.44 16.09
N VAL A 6 -25.45 47.27 17.23
CA VAL A 6 -25.34 46.13 18.14
C VAL A 6 -26.74 45.80 18.67
N ARG A 7 -27.05 44.49 18.65
CA ARG A 7 -28.16 43.74 19.30
C ARG A 7 -29.49 43.62 18.55
N LEU A 8 -29.71 42.41 18.02
CA LEU A 8 -31.01 41.75 18.06
C LEU A 8 -30.82 40.36 18.71
N ALA A 9 -31.09 40.29 20.01
CA ALA A 9 -31.20 39.06 20.78
C ALA A 9 -32.52 39.14 21.55
N GLN A 10 -33.50 38.30 21.18
CA GLN A 10 -34.62 37.80 22.00
C GLN A 10 -35.78 37.37 21.10
N ARG A 11 -35.89 36.06 20.87
CA ARG A 11 -37.16 35.36 20.68
C ARG A 11 -36.83 33.89 20.77
N TRP A 12 -37.35 33.22 21.79
CA TRP A 12 -37.72 31.80 21.85
C TRP A 12 -38.09 31.51 23.31
N SER A 13 -39.34 31.82 23.65
CA SER A 13 -40.04 31.24 24.79
C SER A 13 -41.52 31.42 24.54
N GLN A 14 -42.21 30.31 24.26
CA GLN A 14 -43.61 30.00 24.50
C GLN A 14 -44.08 28.98 23.44
N HIS A 15 -44.17 27.70 23.84
CA HIS A 15 -45.36 26.88 23.60
C HIS A 15 -45.21 25.57 24.38
N ALA A 16 -45.91 25.48 25.50
CA ALA A 16 -46.14 24.27 26.28
C ALA A 16 -47.66 24.12 26.49
N ARG A 17 -48.10 22.86 26.62
CA ARG A 17 -49.49 22.34 26.76
C ARG A 17 -50.12 22.09 25.37
N LEU A 18 -50.62 20.90 25.02
CA LEU A 18 -51.41 19.91 25.76
C LEU A 18 -51.20 18.51 25.16
N SER A 19 -51.21 17.45 25.98
CA SER A 19 -52.01 16.22 25.75
C SER A 19 -51.74 15.18 26.84
N ARG A 20 -52.82 14.75 27.49
CA ARG A 20 -52.89 13.70 28.53
C ARG A 20 -53.05 12.30 27.88
N PRO A 21 -52.81 11.21 28.63
CA PRO A 21 -52.61 9.87 28.09
C PRO A 21 -53.92 9.08 27.91
N ALA A 22 -53.91 8.18 26.95
CA ALA A 22 -54.96 7.19 26.72
C ALA A 22 -54.71 5.91 27.55
N THR A 23 -55.71 5.57 28.34
CA THR A 23 -55.99 4.29 28.99
C THR A 23 -56.24 3.17 27.97
N LEU A 24 -55.89 1.92 28.30
CA LEU A 24 -56.53 0.61 27.99
C LEU A 24 -55.51 -0.54 28.22
N PRO A 25 -55.91 -1.83 28.27
CA PRO A 25 -56.87 -2.47 29.17
C PRO A 25 -56.24 -3.62 29.99
N ARG A 26 -57.00 -4.03 31.00
CA ARG A 26 -56.76 -5.13 31.94
C ARG A 26 -57.12 -6.47 31.28
N ILE A 27 -56.18 -7.42 31.21
CA ILE A 27 -56.45 -8.81 30.79
C ILE A 27 -55.81 -9.80 31.79
N THR A 28 -56.73 -10.48 32.49
CA THR A 28 -56.77 -11.82 33.10
C THR A 28 -55.52 -12.54 33.65
N GLU A 29 -55.74 -13.01 34.88
CA GLU A 29 -55.01 -14.00 35.66
C GLU A 29 -54.78 -15.33 34.91
N ALA A 30 -53.56 -15.86 35.02
CA ALA A 30 -53.27 -17.27 34.79
C ALA A 30 -52.52 -17.85 36.00
N ARG A 31 -53.20 -18.77 36.68
CA ARG A 31 -52.73 -19.68 37.73
C ARG A 31 -51.45 -20.39 37.29
N ILE A 32 -50.38 -20.28 38.09
CA ILE A 32 -49.26 -21.24 38.07
C ILE A 32 -49.22 -21.94 39.43
N HIS A 33 -49.25 -23.27 39.37
CA HIS A 33 -49.21 -24.18 40.49
C HIS A 33 -47.90 -24.08 41.27
N ALA A 34 -48.03 -24.07 42.59
CA ALA A 34 -46.93 -24.21 43.53
C ALA A 34 -46.23 -25.57 43.37
N VAL A 35 -44.93 -25.55 43.07
CA VAL A 35 -44.03 -26.71 43.23
C VAL A 35 -43.21 -26.48 44.49
N GLN A 36 -43.27 -27.46 45.39
CA GLN A 36 -42.61 -27.46 46.69
C GLN A 36 -41.08 -27.36 46.57
N PRO A 37 -40.40 -26.66 47.50
CA PRO A 37 -38.95 -26.76 47.62
C PRO A 37 -38.57 -28.08 48.32
N VAL A 38 -37.94 -28.98 47.58
CA VAL A 38 -37.27 -30.16 48.15
C VAL A 38 -35.99 -29.69 48.86
N CYS A 39 -35.99 -29.77 50.19
CA CYS A 39 -34.79 -29.64 51.02
C CYS A 39 -33.76 -30.70 50.63
N ARG A 40 -32.75 -30.32 49.84
CA ARG A 40 -31.51 -31.11 49.71
C ARG A 40 -30.67 -30.88 50.96
N MET A 41 -30.70 -31.87 51.85
CA MET A 41 -29.73 -32.04 52.93
C MET A 41 -28.31 -32.05 52.35
N TYR A 42 -27.50 -31.05 52.70
CA TYR A 42 -26.07 -31.05 52.46
C TYR A 42 -25.44 -32.10 53.39
N THR A 43 -24.99 -33.22 52.83
CA THR A 43 -24.03 -34.10 53.53
C THR A 43 -22.65 -33.45 53.47
N PRO A 44 -21.92 -33.34 54.59
CA PRO A 44 -20.57 -32.77 54.59
C PRO A 44 -19.62 -33.74 53.89
N ARG A 45 -19.09 -33.30 52.75
CA ARG A 45 -18.08 -34.03 51.97
C ARG A 45 -16.75 -34.01 52.74
N PRO A 46 -16.10 -35.16 52.99
CA PRO A 46 -14.82 -35.19 53.70
C PRO A 46 -13.75 -34.45 52.89
N LYS A 47 -12.98 -33.60 53.57
CA LYS A 47 -11.83 -32.87 53.04
C LYS A 47 -10.76 -33.87 52.59
N SER A 48 -10.81 -34.21 51.31
CA SER A 48 -9.72 -34.86 50.60
C SER A 48 -8.58 -33.85 50.43
N THR A 49 -7.46 -34.14 51.08
CA THR A 49 -6.17 -33.46 50.94
C THR A 49 -5.63 -33.73 49.53
N SER A 50 -6.10 -32.98 48.53
CA SER A 50 -5.56 -33.03 47.18
C SER A 50 -4.23 -32.28 47.12
N LEU A 51 -3.17 -33.02 46.83
CA LEU A 51 -1.86 -32.50 46.41
C LEU A 51 -2.00 -31.55 45.21
N PRO A 52 -1.18 -30.50 45.11
CA PRO A 52 -1.25 -29.53 44.03
C PRO A 52 -0.87 -30.18 42.69
N SER A 53 -1.88 -30.42 41.84
CA SER A 53 -1.68 -30.75 40.43
C SER A 53 -1.05 -29.55 39.73
N GLN A 54 0.26 -29.62 39.53
CA GLN A 54 1.01 -28.66 38.72
C GLN A 54 0.67 -28.90 37.25
N SER A 55 -0.42 -28.30 36.77
CA SER A 55 -0.62 -28.14 35.32
C SER A 55 0.44 -27.15 34.84
N PRO A 56 1.35 -27.53 33.92
CA PRO A 56 2.40 -26.64 33.45
C PRO A 56 1.76 -25.39 32.82
N LYS A 57 2.15 -24.22 33.32
CA LYS A 57 1.70 -22.93 32.77
C LYS A 57 2.01 -22.92 31.27
N PRO A 58 1.07 -22.46 30.40
CA PRO A 58 1.28 -22.45 28.96
C PRO A 58 2.56 -21.67 28.65
N GLN A 59 3.54 -22.39 28.12
CA GLN A 59 4.84 -21.86 27.76
C GLN A 59 4.60 -20.80 26.68
N LYS A 60 4.95 -19.54 26.98
CA LYS A 60 4.80 -18.45 26.01
C LYS A 60 5.81 -18.68 24.90
N PHE A 61 5.35 -19.28 23.80
CA PHE A 61 6.14 -19.40 22.57
C PHE A 61 6.66 -18.00 22.19
N GLY A 62 7.97 -17.86 22.05
CA GLY A 62 8.59 -16.62 21.59
C GLY A 62 8.00 -16.23 20.23
N ARG A 63 7.92 -14.92 19.94
CA ARG A 63 7.46 -14.43 18.63
C ARG A 63 8.51 -14.71 17.55
N ILE A 64 8.67 -15.97 17.15
CA ILE A 64 9.38 -16.29 15.93
C ILE A 64 8.46 -15.79 14.81
N SER A 65 8.85 -14.74 14.07
CA SER A 65 7.91 -14.05 13.17
C SER A 65 7.94 -14.57 11.73
N ARG A 66 8.94 -15.35 11.33
CA ARG A 66 9.16 -15.75 9.93
C ARG A 66 9.21 -17.28 9.79
N TRP A 67 8.53 -17.83 8.79
CA TRP A 67 8.65 -19.24 8.41
C TRP A 67 9.98 -19.44 7.69
N THR A 68 10.74 -20.46 8.06
CA THR A 68 11.97 -20.84 7.38
C THR A 68 11.73 -22.09 6.51
N PRO A 69 12.52 -22.32 5.45
CA PRO A 69 12.38 -23.50 4.61
C PRO A 69 12.45 -24.81 5.38
N GLU A 70 13.31 -24.89 6.41
CA GLU A 70 13.48 -26.07 7.24
C GLU A 70 12.23 -26.35 8.10
N MET A 71 11.57 -25.28 8.56
CA MET A 71 10.28 -25.41 9.25
C MET A 71 9.18 -25.88 8.31
N ASP A 72 9.19 -25.42 7.05
CA ASP A 72 8.22 -25.83 6.04
C ASP A 72 8.43 -27.32 5.66
N GLU A 73 9.67 -27.76 5.46
CA GLU A 73 10.02 -29.17 5.22
C GLU A 73 9.57 -30.08 6.37
N GLU A 74 9.88 -29.69 7.61
CA GLU A 74 9.48 -30.46 8.79
C GLU A 74 7.95 -30.48 8.97
N LEU A 75 7.29 -29.37 8.67
CA LEU A 75 5.83 -29.28 8.70
C LEU A 75 5.18 -30.22 7.66
N VAL A 76 5.72 -30.27 6.43
CA VAL A 76 5.27 -31.21 5.39
C VAL A 76 5.53 -32.65 5.81
N ARG A 77 6.74 -32.96 6.29
CA ARG A 77 7.13 -34.31 6.74
C ARG A 77 6.19 -34.82 7.84
N LEU A 78 5.94 -34.01 8.87
CA LEU A 78 5.05 -34.37 9.97
C LEU A 78 3.60 -34.52 9.52
N ARG A 79 3.16 -33.73 8.52
CA ARG A 79 1.80 -33.80 8.02
C ARG A 79 1.58 -35.03 7.13
N THR A 80 2.54 -35.38 6.29
CA THR A 80 2.55 -36.63 5.50
C THR A 80 2.56 -37.86 6.41
N ALA A 81 3.18 -37.77 7.58
CA ALA A 81 3.13 -38.80 8.63
C ALA A 81 1.82 -38.80 9.45
N ASN A 82 0.77 -38.09 9.01
CA ASN A 82 -0.54 -37.97 9.66
C ASN A 82 -0.49 -37.53 11.13
N ARG A 83 0.48 -36.69 11.51
CA ARG A 83 0.51 -36.10 12.87
C ARG A 83 -0.58 -35.04 13.04
N THR A 84 -1.10 -34.93 14.27
CA THR A 84 -2.09 -33.90 14.61
C THR A 84 -1.45 -32.52 14.67
N TRP A 85 -2.27 -31.47 14.49
CA TRP A 85 -1.76 -30.10 14.53
C TRP A 85 -1.20 -29.71 15.91
N GLU A 86 -1.68 -30.29 17.02
CA GLU A 86 -1.06 -30.07 18.34
C GLU A 86 0.37 -30.60 18.38
N TYR A 87 0.60 -31.81 17.84
CA TYR A 87 1.94 -32.39 17.80
C TYR A 87 2.89 -31.53 16.97
N ILE A 88 2.45 -31.12 15.77
CA ILE A 88 3.20 -30.26 14.86
C ILE A 88 3.51 -28.91 15.53
N SER A 89 2.55 -28.37 16.29
CA SER A 89 2.71 -27.12 17.02
C SER A 89 3.84 -27.17 18.05
N ILE A 90 3.93 -28.28 18.79
CA ILE A 90 4.97 -28.50 19.80
C ILE A 90 6.32 -28.69 19.11
N ALA A 91 6.38 -29.50 18.04
CA ALA A 91 7.62 -29.78 17.31
C ALA A 91 8.24 -28.52 16.68
N LEU A 92 7.41 -27.63 16.12
CA LEU A 92 7.87 -26.41 15.44
C LEU A 92 7.95 -25.19 16.37
N GLY A 93 7.52 -25.30 17.62
CA GLY A 93 7.43 -24.18 18.55
C GLY A 93 6.50 -23.06 18.06
N ARG A 94 5.41 -23.43 17.37
CA ARG A 94 4.41 -22.51 16.77
C ARG A 94 3.01 -22.90 17.22
N SER A 95 2.05 -21.99 17.11
CA SER A 95 0.64 -22.33 17.36
C SER A 95 0.11 -23.29 16.29
N SER A 96 -0.70 -24.26 16.69
CA SER A 96 -1.35 -25.24 15.79
C SER A 96 -2.08 -24.58 14.62
N SER A 97 -2.78 -23.47 14.86
CA SER A 97 -3.47 -22.68 13.82
C SER A 97 -2.51 -22.09 12.78
N ALA A 98 -1.34 -21.62 13.20
CA ALA A 98 -0.34 -21.07 12.28
C ALA A 98 0.27 -22.17 11.40
N CYS A 99 0.52 -23.35 11.97
CA CYS A 99 0.98 -24.51 11.20
C CYS A 99 -0.08 -24.97 10.19
N ALA A 100 -1.34 -25.05 10.61
CA ALA A 100 -2.45 -25.42 9.73
C ALA A 100 -2.63 -24.40 8.60
N ASP A 101 -2.61 -23.10 8.91
CA ASP A 101 -2.67 -22.04 7.90
C ASP A 101 -1.51 -22.16 6.92
N ARG A 102 -0.26 -22.25 7.40
CA ARG A 102 0.93 -22.34 6.53
C ARG A 102 0.86 -23.53 5.58
N PHE A 103 0.48 -24.71 6.10
CA PHE A 103 0.33 -25.90 5.28
C PHE A 103 -0.73 -25.69 4.20
N ASN A 104 -1.95 -25.32 4.60
CA ASN A 104 -3.09 -25.21 3.70
C ASN A 104 -3.00 -24.01 2.73
N THR A 105 -2.12 -23.03 2.96
CA THR A 105 -1.93 -21.91 2.03
C THR A 105 -0.75 -22.08 1.10
N SER A 106 0.28 -22.84 1.49
CA SER A 106 1.57 -22.77 0.81
C SER A 106 2.28 -24.10 0.59
N LEU A 107 1.98 -25.14 1.38
CA LEU A 107 2.79 -26.37 1.40
C LEU A 107 2.00 -27.65 1.12
N ASP A 108 0.67 -27.61 1.17
CA ASP A 108 -0.17 -28.76 0.87
C ASP A 108 0.04 -29.17 -0.60
N PRO A 109 0.53 -30.39 -0.89
CA PRO A 109 0.77 -30.86 -2.25
C PRO A 109 -0.51 -30.90 -3.11
N SER A 110 -1.68 -30.94 -2.47
CA SER A 110 -2.98 -30.86 -3.14
C SER A 110 -3.41 -29.42 -3.47
N LEU A 111 -2.62 -28.40 -3.10
CA LEU A 111 -2.86 -27.02 -3.52
C LEU A 111 -2.61 -26.91 -5.02
N LYS A 112 -3.70 -26.99 -5.76
CA LYS A 112 -3.74 -26.68 -7.19
C LYS A 112 -3.15 -25.29 -7.42
N THR A 113 -2.10 -25.22 -8.23
CA THR A 113 -1.51 -23.95 -8.68
C THR A 113 -2.60 -23.12 -9.36
N TRP A 114 -2.93 -21.97 -8.77
CA TRP A 114 -3.96 -21.08 -9.30
C TRP A 114 -3.56 -20.58 -10.69
N THR A 115 -4.24 -21.08 -11.72
CA THR A 115 -4.08 -20.54 -13.07
C THR A 115 -4.86 -19.23 -13.21
N PRO A 116 -4.44 -18.33 -14.12
CA PRO A 116 -5.22 -17.12 -14.43
C PRO A 116 -6.69 -17.43 -14.78
N SER A 117 -6.95 -18.53 -15.49
CA SER A 117 -8.30 -18.98 -15.83
C SER A 117 -9.14 -19.37 -14.60
N MET A 118 -8.54 -20.04 -13.60
CA MET A 118 -9.21 -20.37 -12.35
C MET A 118 -9.52 -19.11 -11.52
N VAL A 119 -8.62 -18.14 -11.54
CA VAL A 119 -8.84 -16.84 -10.90
C VAL A 119 -9.96 -16.07 -11.60
N ALA A 120 -9.96 -16.02 -12.93
CA ALA A 120 -11.01 -15.41 -13.72
C ALA A 120 -12.39 -16.04 -13.45
N ARG A 121 -12.45 -17.37 -13.42
CA ARG A 121 -13.67 -18.13 -13.13
C ARG A 121 -14.13 -17.97 -11.67
N LEU A 122 -13.19 -17.90 -10.73
CA LEU A 122 -13.46 -17.56 -9.33
C LEU A 122 -14.13 -16.19 -9.22
N ASP A 123 -13.55 -15.17 -9.88
CA ASP A 123 -14.07 -13.80 -9.87
C ASP A 123 -15.48 -13.75 -10.48
N GLN A 124 -15.67 -14.35 -11.66
CA GLN A 124 -16.96 -14.44 -12.35
C GLN A 124 -18.03 -15.10 -11.48
N MET A 125 -17.77 -16.27 -10.92
CA MET A 125 -18.78 -16.99 -10.13
C MET A 125 -19.12 -16.25 -8.84
N VAL A 126 -18.18 -15.47 -8.27
CA VAL A 126 -18.50 -14.60 -7.12
C VAL A 126 -19.36 -13.40 -7.55
N GLU A 127 -19.11 -12.81 -8.73
CA GLU A 127 -19.94 -11.73 -9.29
C GLU A 127 -21.37 -12.22 -9.61
N GLU A 128 -21.51 -13.43 -10.13
CA GLU A 128 -22.79 -14.11 -10.36
C GLU A 128 -23.52 -14.51 -9.06
N GLY A 129 -22.87 -14.35 -7.90
CA GLY A 129 -23.43 -14.69 -6.60
C GLY A 129 -23.47 -16.19 -6.31
N ALA A 130 -22.68 -17.00 -7.02
CA ALA A 130 -22.59 -18.44 -6.79
C ALA A 130 -22.10 -18.75 -5.36
N SER A 131 -22.58 -19.85 -4.79
CA SER A 131 -22.17 -20.23 -3.44
C SER A 131 -20.70 -20.69 -3.43
N TRP A 132 -20.00 -20.50 -2.32
CA TRP A 132 -18.60 -20.95 -2.21
C TRP A 132 -18.42 -22.46 -2.40
N ASN A 133 -19.45 -23.26 -2.14
CA ASN A 133 -19.45 -24.69 -2.42
C ASN A 133 -19.44 -24.95 -3.93
N ASP A 134 -20.28 -24.24 -4.68
CA ASP A 134 -20.37 -24.38 -6.14
C ASP A 134 -19.08 -23.91 -6.80
N ILE A 135 -18.52 -22.79 -6.33
CA ILE A 135 -17.22 -22.27 -6.76
C ILE A 135 -16.10 -23.29 -6.51
N ALA A 136 -16.04 -23.85 -5.29
CA ALA A 136 -15.05 -24.85 -4.93
C ALA A 136 -15.16 -26.12 -5.79
N HIS A 137 -16.39 -26.58 -6.04
CA HIS A 137 -16.64 -27.73 -6.89
C HIS A 137 -16.27 -27.45 -8.36
N ALA A 138 -16.66 -26.29 -8.89
CA ALA A 138 -16.36 -25.88 -10.27
C ALA A 138 -14.85 -25.71 -10.53
N LEU A 139 -14.10 -25.20 -9.55
CA LEU A 139 -12.66 -25.00 -9.67
C LEU A 139 -11.84 -26.25 -9.30
N ASN A 140 -12.50 -27.30 -8.80
CA ASN A 140 -11.90 -28.47 -8.18
C ASN A 140 -10.85 -28.07 -7.14
N ALA A 141 -11.24 -27.17 -6.23
CA ALA A 141 -10.39 -26.58 -5.20
C ALA A 141 -11.12 -26.53 -3.85
N LYS A 142 -10.37 -26.44 -2.74
CA LYS A 142 -10.97 -26.33 -1.41
C LYS A 142 -11.65 -24.97 -1.25
N ILE A 143 -12.79 -24.90 -0.56
CA ILE A 143 -13.51 -23.64 -0.30
C ILE A 143 -12.60 -22.57 0.31
N ILE A 144 -11.76 -22.98 1.27
CA ILE A 144 -10.82 -22.08 1.95
C ILE A 144 -9.79 -21.52 0.97
N THR A 145 -9.32 -22.31 0.01
CA THR A 145 -8.34 -21.85 -0.98
C THR A 145 -8.99 -20.88 -1.96
N CYS A 146 -10.22 -21.14 -2.41
CA CYS A 146 -11.00 -20.20 -3.24
C CYS A 146 -11.25 -18.88 -2.51
N GLN A 147 -11.69 -18.93 -1.26
CA GLN A 147 -11.91 -17.74 -0.45
C GLN A 147 -10.63 -16.99 -0.13
N HIS A 148 -9.53 -17.71 0.18
CA HIS A 148 -8.23 -17.11 0.41
C HIS A 148 -7.74 -16.42 -0.86
N GLN A 149 -7.78 -17.10 -2.00
CA GLN A 149 -7.39 -16.55 -3.29
C GLN A 149 -8.21 -15.30 -3.62
N TRP A 150 -9.54 -15.36 -3.52
CA TRP A 150 -10.42 -14.20 -3.73
C TRP A 150 -10.11 -13.04 -2.77
N ARG A 151 -9.81 -13.32 -1.49
CA ARG A 151 -9.40 -12.29 -0.52
C ARG A 151 -8.02 -11.71 -0.84
N THR A 152 -7.10 -12.53 -1.31
CA THR A 152 -5.74 -12.13 -1.68
C THR A 152 -5.77 -11.27 -2.95
N LEU A 153 -6.58 -11.64 -3.94
CA LEU A 153 -6.90 -10.82 -5.11
C LEU A 153 -7.61 -9.51 -4.72
N GLY A 154 -8.56 -9.59 -3.78
CA GLY A 154 -9.35 -8.46 -3.31
C GLY A 154 -8.63 -7.46 -2.39
N LYS A 155 -7.44 -7.79 -1.88
CA LYS A 155 -6.67 -6.94 -0.94
C LYS A 155 -5.57 -6.09 -1.57
N GLY A 156 -5.33 -6.18 -2.88
CA GLY A 156 -4.28 -5.36 -3.49
C GLY A 156 -4.28 -5.39 -5.00
N LYS A 157 -4.53 -4.21 -5.59
CA LYS A 157 -4.30 -3.83 -7.00
C LYS A 157 -5.21 -4.42 -8.08
N LEU A 158 -5.87 -5.56 -7.87
CA LEU A 158 -6.60 -6.21 -8.97
C LEU A 158 -8.13 -6.01 -8.95
N ARG A 159 -8.72 -5.51 -7.86
CA ARG A 159 -10.11 -5.06 -7.88
C ARG A 159 -10.23 -3.72 -8.59
N VAL A 160 -10.99 -3.71 -9.66
CA VAL A 160 -11.40 -2.59 -10.55
C VAL A 160 -12.21 -1.49 -9.81
N LYS A 161 -11.88 -1.13 -8.56
CA LYS A 161 -12.48 0.03 -7.85
C LYS A 161 -11.58 1.27 -7.84
N GLY A 162 -10.48 1.27 -8.61
CA GLY A 162 -9.58 2.41 -8.77
C GLY A 162 -9.36 2.89 -10.21
N ILE A 163 -10.12 2.39 -11.20
CA ILE A 163 -9.93 2.76 -12.61
C ILE A 163 -10.67 4.07 -12.98
N ALA A 164 -11.64 4.50 -12.16
CA ALA A 164 -12.46 5.69 -12.45
C ALA A 164 -11.82 7.05 -12.06
N ALA A 165 -10.62 7.07 -11.48
CA ALA A 165 -9.94 8.32 -11.08
C ALA A 165 -8.60 8.51 -11.81
N LEU A 166 -8.55 8.17 -13.10
CA LEU A 166 -7.48 8.69 -13.95
C LEU A 166 -7.64 10.22 -14.06
N PRO A 167 -6.54 10.99 -14.12
CA PRO A 167 -6.62 12.43 -14.38
C PRO A 167 -7.48 12.67 -15.62
N SER A 168 -8.31 13.72 -15.58
CA SER A 168 -9.23 14.09 -16.66
C SER A 168 -8.44 14.46 -17.92
N THR A 169 -8.02 13.46 -18.67
CA THR A 169 -7.72 13.60 -20.08
C THR A 169 -9.00 14.05 -20.78
N PRO A 170 -8.90 14.75 -21.91
CA PRO A 170 -10.06 15.14 -22.67
C PRO A 170 -10.80 13.86 -23.11
N ALA A 171 -12.13 13.85 -22.94
CA ALA A 171 -12.94 12.72 -23.35
C ALA A 171 -12.71 12.42 -24.84
N TRP A 172 -12.50 11.15 -25.18
CA TRP A 172 -12.40 10.71 -26.56
C TRP A 172 -13.80 10.53 -27.13
N THR A 173 -14.08 11.15 -28.27
CA THR A 173 -15.33 10.92 -29.01
C THR A 173 -15.30 9.54 -29.67
N ASN A 174 -16.47 8.93 -29.91
CA ASN A 174 -16.56 7.63 -30.59
C ASN A 174 -15.85 7.64 -31.95
N THR A 175 -15.95 8.74 -32.70
CA THR A 175 -15.26 8.91 -33.98
C THR A 175 -13.74 8.97 -33.83
N GLU A 176 -13.21 9.71 -32.84
CA GLU A 176 -11.76 9.72 -32.56
C GLU A 176 -11.26 8.32 -32.16
N MET A 177 -12.06 7.55 -31.40
CA MET A 177 -11.71 6.17 -31.03
C MET A 177 -11.66 5.24 -32.25
N GLU A 178 -12.62 5.35 -33.17
CA GLU A 178 -12.63 4.55 -34.40
C GLU A 178 -11.46 4.90 -35.32
N VAL A 179 -11.18 6.19 -35.51
CA VAL A 179 -10.01 6.65 -36.29
C VAL A 179 -8.72 6.18 -35.64
N PHE A 180 -8.61 6.26 -34.31
CA PHE A 180 -7.44 5.77 -33.58
C PHE A 180 -7.21 4.28 -33.82
N TRP A 181 -8.25 3.45 -33.65
CA TRP A 181 -8.11 2.01 -33.80
C TRP A 181 -7.87 1.57 -35.24
N LYS A 182 -8.47 2.28 -36.21
CA LYS A 182 -8.19 2.05 -37.63
C LYS A 182 -6.73 2.36 -37.96
N SER A 183 -6.24 3.53 -37.54
CA SER A 183 -4.83 3.91 -37.72
C SER A 183 -3.89 2.94 -36.99
N TRP A 184 -4.26 2.48 -35.79
CA TRP A 184 -3.51 1.46 -35.06
C TRP A 184 -3.38 0.17 -35.87
N ILE A 185 -4.47 -0.34 -36.44
CA ILE A 185 -4.45 -1.58 -37.25
C ILE A 185 -3.65 -1.37 -38.55
N GLU A 186 -3.88 -0.29 -39.27
CA GLU A 186 -3.20 0.03 -40.55
C GLU A 186 -1.68 0.16 -40.39
N ASN A 187 -1.21 0.65 -39.23
CA ASN A 187 0.21 0.76 -38.91
C ASN A 187 0.79 -0.51 -38.24
N GLY A 188 0.08 -1.64 -38.33
CA GLY A 188 0.52 -2.92 -37.75
C GLY A 188 0.59 -2.91 -36.22
N GLY A 189 -0.09 -1.96 -35.58
CA GLY A 189 -0.12 -1.67 -34.14
C GLY A 189 1.26 -1.38 -33.53
N ALA A 190 2.30 -1.23 -34.35
CA ALA A 190 3.55 -0.70 -33.89
C ALA A 190 3.27 0.73 -33.42
N ALA A 191 3.70 1.03 -32.18
CA ALA A 191 3.45 2.28 -31.48
C ALA A 191 4.20 3.48 -32.13
N HIS A 192 4.07 3.64 -33.44
CA HIS A 192 4.55 4.73 -34.27
C HIS A 192 3.60 5.90 -34.11
N TRP A 193 3.64 6.50 -32.92
CA TRP A 193 2.77 7.61 -32.53
C TRP A 193 2.86 8.80 -33.48
N ASP A 194 3.99 8.97 -34.17
CA ASP A 194 4.20 10.02 -35.16
C ASP A 194 3.40 9.79 -36.45
N LEU A 195 3.23 8.53 -36.88
CA LEU A 195 2.38 8.18 -38.02
C LEU A 195 0.90 8.35 -37.66
N MET A 196 0.49 7.86 -36.49
CA MET A 196 -0.88 8.02 -35.98
C MET A 196 -1.29 9.48 -35.76
N LYS A 197 -0.32 10.36 -35.51
CA LYS A 197 -0.56 11.81 -35.35
C LYS A 197 -1.08 12.44 -36.65
N VAL A 198 -0.64 11.95 -37.81
CA VAL A 198 -1.10 12.45 -39.11
C VAL A 198 -2.60 12.20 -39.28
N ASP A 199 -3.08 11.04 -38.84
CA ASP A 199 -4.48 10.64 -38.97
C ASP A 199 -5.41 11.30 -37.94
N LEU A 200 -4.89 11.59 -36.73
CA LEU A 200 -5.68 12.12 -35.61
C LEU A 200 -5.61 13.64 -35.45
N GLY A 201 -4.80 14.33 -36.27
CA GLY A 201 -4.79 15.77 -36.52
C GLY A 201 -4.47 16.67 -35.32
N ALA A 202 -5.36 16.71 -34.32
CA ALA A 202 -5.32 17.63 -33.19
C ALA A 202 -4.62 17.05 -31.94
N ARG A 203 -4.43 15.73 -31.88
CA ARG A 203 -3.85 15.07 -30.70
C ARG A 203 -2.35 14.94 -30.84
N SER A 204 -1.61 15.39 -29.83
CA SER A 204 -0.17 15.14 -29.72
C SER A 204 0.11 13.65 -29.49
N ALA A 205 1.29 13.17 -29.91
CA ALA A 205 1.75 11.81 -29.61
C ALA A 205 1.72 11.49 -28.10
N ARG A 206 1.86 12.51 -27.25
CA ARG A 206 1.71 12.38 -25.79
C ARG A 206 0.27 12.09 -25.38
N GLU A 207 -0.70 12.78 -25.98
CA GLU A 207 -2.13 12.54 -25.71
C GLU A 207 -2.59 11.19 -26.24
N LEU A 208 -2.12 10.76 -27.41
CA LEU A 208 -2.38 9.41 -27.94
C LEU A 208 -1.90 8.33 -26.96
N ARG A 209 -0.69 8.49 -26.41
CA ARG A 209 -0.10 7.59 -25.41
C ARG A 209 -0.87 7.57 -24.09
N MET A 210 -1.21 8.75 -23.56
CA MET A 210 -2.00 8.85 -22.33
C MET A 210 -3.43 8.31 -22.54
N GLY A 211 -3.95 8.46 -23.75
CA GLY A 211 -5.26 7.96 -24.17
C GLY A 211 -5.31 6.46 -24.40
N LEU A 212 -4.23 5.79 -24.84
CA LEU A 212 -4.23 4.35 -25.15
C LEU A 212 -4.83 3.51 -24.01
N ARG A 213 -4.45 3.78 -22.75
CA ARG A 213 -5.00 3.03 -21.60
C ARG A 213 -6.49 3.23 -21.45
N GLN A 214 -6.98 4.45 -21.67
CA GLN A 214 -8.40 4.74 -21.59
C GLN A 214 -9.17 4.17 -22.77
N LEU A 215 -8.59 4.24 -23.97
CA LEU A 215 -9.12 3.65 -25.19
C LEU A 215 -9.25 2.14 -25.06
N ILE A 216 -8.24 1.47 -24.52
CA ILE A 216 -8.30 0.03 -24.26
C ILE A 216 -9.42 -0.26 -23.26
N MET A 217 -9.48 0.45 -22.13
CA MET A 217 -10.52 0.23 -21.13
C MET A 217 -11.93 0.55 -21.65
N SER A 218 -12.11 1.59 -22.47
CA SER A 218 -13.39 1.94 -23.09
C SER A 218 -13.83 0.89 -24.11
N THR A 219 -12.86 0.35 -24.87
CA THR A 219 -13.08 -0.68 -25.89
C THR A 219 -13.57 -1.98 -25.27
N VAL A 220 -13.10 -2.32 -24.06
CA VAL A 220 -13.49 -3.57 -23.36
C VAL A 220 -14.51 -3.35 -22.25
N MET A 221 -15.31 -2.28 -22.28
CA MET A 221 -16.31 -2.00 -21.25
C MET A 221 -17.37 -3.10 -21.10
N GLY A 222 -17.71 -3.81 -22.18
CA GLY A 222 -18.61 -4.96 -22.17
C GLY A 222 -17.98 -6.28 -21.72
N ALA A 223 -16.65 -6.33 -21.55
CA ALA A 223 -15.95 -7.56 -21.22
C ALA A 223 -16.13 -7.95 -19.73
N PRO A 224 -16.05 -9.26 -19.41
CA PRO A 224 -16.00 -9.74 -18.03
C PRO A 224 -14.89 -9.05 -17.22
N GLY A 225 -15.09 -8.89 -15.91
CA GLY A 225 -14.14 -8.18 -15.03
C GLY A 225 -12.70 -8.72 -15.11
N TRP A 226 -12.55 -10.03 -15.25
CA TRP A 226 -11.25 -10.69 -15.39
C TRP A 226 -10.53 -10.34 -16.71
N ALA A 227 -11.26 -10.24 -17.82
CA ALA A 227 -10.68 -9.93 -19.13
C ALA A 227 -10.17 -8.49 -19.16
N LYS A 228 -10.93 -7.56 -18.56
CA LYS A 228 -10.49 -6.16 -18.36
C LYS A 228 -9.19 -6.10 -17.57
N LEU A 229 -9.11 -6.87 -16.49
CA LEU A 229 -7.96 -6.91 -15.62
C LEU A 229 -6.73 -7.50 -16.32
N GLU A 230 -6.92 -8.57 -17.08
CA GLU A 230 -5.86 -9.23 -17.84
C GLU A 230 -5.30 -8.29 -18.92
N ILE A 231 -6.17 -7.66 -19.71
CA ILE A 231 -5.77 -6.68 -20.73
C ILE A 231 -5.02 -5.51 -20.08
N PHE A 232 -5.52 -5.00 -18.96
CA PHE A 232 -4.87 -3.92 -18.23
C PHE A 232 -3.48 -4.30 -17.71
N ASN A 233 -3.35 -5.50 -17.13
CA ASN A 233 -2.08 -6.02 -16.65
C ASN A 233 -1.11 -6.22 -17.81
N TYR A 234 -1.58 -6.82 -18.90
CA TYR A 234 -0.79 -7.05 -20.10
C TYR A 234 -0.22 -5.75 -20.67
N VAL A 235 -1.09 -4.76 -20.90
CA VAL A 235 -0.68 -3.42 -21.38
C VAL A 235 0.32 -2.78 -20.42
N SER A 236 0.11 -2.91 -19.11
CA SER A 236 1.01 -2.35 -18.10
C SER A 236 2.38 -3.03 -18.09
N GLU A 237 2.42 -4.35 -18.27
CA GLU A 237 3.65 -5.14 -18.37
C GLU A 237 4.41 -4.84 -19.65
N VAL A 238 3.75 -4.84 -20.80
CA VAL A 238 4.33 -4.48 -22.10
C VAL A 238 4.86 -3.05 -22.08
N THR A 239 4.10 -2.09 -21.53
CA THR A 239 4.59 -0.71 -21.38
C THR A 239 5.85 -0.65 -20.52
N ARG A 240 5.92 -1.44 -19.44
CA ARG A 240 7.10 -1.50 -18.57
C ARG A 240 8.29 -2.15 -19.29
N ALA A 241 8.05 -3.24 -20.01
CA ALA A 241 9.07 -3.94 -20.79
C ALA A 241 9.64 -3.05 -21.90
N ALA A 242 8.77 -2.37 -22.65
CA ALA A 242 9.16 -1.40 -23.68
C ALA A 242 10.04 -0.28 -23.10
N ARG A 243 9.65 0.30 -21.94
CA ARG A 243 10.49 1.28 -21.24
C ARG A 243 11.84 0.71 -20.77
N SER A 244 11.87 -0.55 -20.33
CA SER A 244 13.13 -1.23 -19.96
C SER A 244 14.04 -1.36 -21.19
N ARG A 245 13.51 -1.86 -22.31
CA ARG A 245 14.26 -2.02 -23.56
C ARG A 245 14.80 -0.70 -24.09
N ALA A 246 14.03 0.39 -24.00
CA ALA A 246 14.51 1.73 -24.36
C ALA A 246 15.69 2.16 -23.50
N ARG A 247 15.59 1.99 -22.16
CA ARG A 247 16.68 2.30 -21.24
C ARG A 247 17.91 1.43 -21.47
N GLU A 248 17.72 0.15 -21.76
CA GLU A 248 18.82 -0.76 -22.09
C GLU A 248 19.51 -0.37 -23.40
N LYS A 249 18.75 0.05 -24.41
CA LYS A 249 19.30 0.55 -25.68
C LYS A 249 20.07 1.85 -25.48
N GLU A 250 19.55 2.76 -24.67
CA GLU A 250 20.22 4.02 -24.32
C GLU A 250 21.47 3.77 -23.48
N ASN A 251 21.39 2.93 -22.46
CA ASN A 251 22.55 2.53 -21.66
C ASN A 251 23.60 1.83 -22.52
N ARG A 252 23.19 0.96 -23.46
CA ARG A 252 24.12 0.33 -24.40
C ARG A 252 24.76 1.38 -25.32
N ALA A 253 23.99 2.30 -25.88
CA ALA A 253 24.54 3.40 -26.68
C ALA A 253 25.48 4.30 -25.85
N MET A 254 25.18 4.54 -24.57
CA MET A 254 26.03 5.27 -23.64
C MET A 254 27.32 4.49 -23.32
N ILE A 255 27.24 3.17 -23.15
CA ILE A 255 28.41 2.31 -22.93
C ILE A 255 29.28 2.24 -24.18
N ASP A 256 28.67 2.06 -25.36
CA ASP A 256 29.39 1.99 -26.63
C ASP A 256 30.10 3.33 -26.90
N THR A 257 29.41 4.46 -26.69
CA THR A 257 30.05 5.78 -26.76
C THR A 257 31.12 5.97 -25.69
N GLN A 258 30.96 5.47 -24.46
CA GLN A 258 32.00 5.52 -23.43
C GLN A 258 33.20 4.63 -23.74
N GLN A 259 33.02 3.48 -24.39
CA GLN A 259 34.11 2.60 -24.78
C GLN A 259 34.99 3.24 -25.87
N ASP A 260 34.37 3.89 -26.87
CA ASP A 260 35.10 4.66 -27.89
C ASP A 260 35.79 5.91 -27.30
N ARG A 261 35.27 6.43 -26.17
CA ARG A 261 35.82 7.60 -25.46
C ARG A 261 36.96 7.27 -24.49
N LYS A 262 37.33 6.01 -24.28
CA LYS A 262 38.52 5.70 -23.48
C LYS A 262 39.77 6.24 -24.17
N TRP A 263 40.54 7.03 -23.43
CA TRP A 263 41.81 7.55 -23.90
C TRP A 263 42.91 6.52 -23.74
N THR A 264 43.60 6.23 -24.84
CA THR A 264 44.77 5.36 -24.87
C THR A 264 46.03 6.16 -24.48
N PRO A 265 47.08 5.49 -23.96
CA PRO A 265 48.34 6.17 -23.65
C PRO A 265 48.96 6.90 -24.87
N ALA A 266 48.75 6.39 -26.08
CA ALA A 266 49.21 7.03 -27.31
C ALA A 266 48.41 8.32 -27.62
N GLU A 267 47.09 8.32 -27.39
CA GLU A 267 46.26 9.53 -27.52
C GLU A 267 46.62 10.56 -26.44
N HIS A 268 46.91 10.14 -25.21
CA HIS A 268 47.43 11.04 -24.16
C HIS A 268 48.74 11.69 -24.56
N GLN A 269 49.67 10.94 -25.15
CA GLN A 269 50.92 11.50 -25.64
C GLN A 269 50.69 12.50 -26.78
N LYS A 270 49.79 12.19 -27.73
CA LYS A 270 49.39 13.12 -28.80
C LYS A 270 48.73 14.38 -28.24
N LEU A 271 47.90 14.25 -27.21
CA LEU A 271 47.26 15.38 -26.53
C LEU A 271 48.30 16.35 -25.96
N LEU A 272 49.29 15.83 -25.23
CA LEU A 272 50.34 16.66 -24.66
C LEU A 272 51.19 17.36 -25.75
N GLN A 273 51.54 16.65 -26.82
CA GLN A 273 52.27 17.22 -27.96
C GLN A 273 51.47 18.30 -28.71
N ALA A 274 50.17 18.07 -28.89
CA ALA A 274 49.29 19.03 -29.54
C ALA A 274 49.10 20.29 -28.67
N VAL A 275 48.94 20.14 -27.36
CA VAL A 275 48.86 21.27 -26.42
C VAL A 275 50.16 22.08 -26.43
N GLU A 276 51.34 21.43 -26.47
CA GLU A 276 52.64 22.11 -26.58
C GLU A 276 52.75 22.90 -27.89
N LYS A 277 52.24 22.36 -29.01
CA LYS A 277 52.30 22.99 -30.33
C LYS A 277 51.32 24.15 -30.50
N TYR A 278 50.09 24.02 -30.00
CA TYR A 278 49.00 24.98 -30.27
C TYR A 278 48.71 25.93 -29.11
N GLY A 279 49.21 25.65 -27.90
CA GLY A 279 48.97 26.42 -26.69
C GLY A 279 47.58 26.18 -26.06
N LEU A 280 47.49 26.44 -24.75
CA LEU A 280 46.30 26.14 -23.93
C LEU A 280 45.07 27.01 -24.23
N PHE A 281 45.25 28.25 -24.67
CA PHE A 281 44.18 29.27 -24.63
C PHE A 281 43.50 29.56 -25.98
N SER A 282 43.91 28.92 -27.08
CA SER A 282 43.36 29.23 -28.41
C SER A 282 43.31 28.04 -29.38
N GLY A 283 43.54 26.81 -28.88
CA GLY A 283 43.86 25.66 -29.72
C GLY A 283 42.92 24.46 -29.66
N TRP A 284 41.91 24.42 -28.77
CA TRP A 284 41.22 23.16 -28.46
C TRP A 284 40.57 22.47 -29.67
N SER A 285 39.97 23.21 -30.60
CA SER A 285 39.39 22.62 -31.82
C SER A 285 40.47 22.00 -32.74
N ASN A 286 41.64 22.64 -32.86
CA ASN A 286 42.78 22.13 -33.63
C ASN A 286 43.45 20.93 -32.94
N ILE A 287 43.54 20.97 -31.61
CA ILE A 287 44.05 19.88 -30.77
C ILE A 287 43.12 18.66 -30.90
N ARG A 288 41.81 18.87 -30.77
CA ARG A 288 40.79 17.83 -30.98
C ARG A 288 40.96 17.16 -32.34
N GLU A 289 41.06 17.94 -33.41
CA GLU A 289 41.16 17.41 -34.78
C GLU A 289 42.38 16.49 -34.99
N GLN A 290 43.51 16.77 -34.32
CA GLN A 290 44.73 15.96 -34.40
C GLN A 290 44.74 14.75 -33.47
N VAL A 291 44.12 14.89 -32.30
CA VAL A 291 44.22 13.89 -31.25
C VAL A 291 43.09 12.90 -31.35
N LYS A 292 41.85 13.39 -31.38
CA LYS A 292 40.63 12.58 -31.37
C LYS A 292 39.45 13.42 -31.90
N PRO A 293 39.19 13.43 -33.23
CA PRO A 293 38.18 14.29 -33.83
C PRO A 293 36.73 13.99 -33.40
N ASN A 294 36.49 12.83 -32.78
CA ASN A 294 35.16 12.37 -32.37
C ASN A 294 34.74 12.79 -30.95
N VAL A 295 35.59 13.47 -30.17
CA VAL A 295 35.28 14.00 -28.82
C VAL A 295 35.04 15.50 -28.87
N THR A 296 34.33 16.09 -27.92
CA THR A 296 34.11 17.55 -27.90
C THR A 296 35.36 18.29 -27.42
N ASP A 297 35.46 19.59 -27.73
CA ASP A 297 36.58 20.44 -27.28
C ASP A 297 36.68 20.44 -25.74
N ASP A 298 35.53 20.51 -25.06
CA ASP A 298 35.42 20.43 -23.60
C ASP A 298 35.91 19.08 -23.03
N GLU A 299 35.65 17.96 -23.73
CA GLU A 299 36.12 16.63 -23.30
C GLU A 299 37.64 16.49 -23.44
N VAL A 300 38.23 17.08 -24.50
CA VAL A 300 39.68 17.14 -24.71
C VAL A 300 40.36 17.99 -23.64
N GLU A 301 39.78 19.15 -23.34
CA GLU A 301 40.25 20.04 -22.28
C GLU A 301 40.15 19.37 -20.89
N ALA A 302 39.01 18.75 -20.58
CA ALA A 302 38.82 18.04 -19.32
C ALA A 302 39.83 16.89 -19.13
N GLU A 303 40.11 16.11 -20.17
CA GLU A 303 41.11 15.05 -20.08
C GLU A 303 42.52 15.60 -19.89
N TYR A 304 42.85 16.74 -20.51
CA TYR A 304 44.12 17.42 -20.27
C TYR A 304 44.26 17.85 -18.80
N TYR A 305 43.22 18.45 -18.21
CA TYR A 305 43.24 18.80 -16.79
C TYR A 305 43.33 17.58 -15.88
N ARG A 306 42.64 16.49 -16.22
CA ARG A 306 42.71 15.21 -15.51
C ARG A 306 44.13 14.64 -15.50
N LEU A 307 44.84 14.67 -16.64
CA LEU A 307 46.25 14.25 -16.73
C LEU A 307 47.19 15.11 -15.87
N ASN A 308 46.85 16.38 -15.66
CA ASN A 308 47.62 17.29 -14.81
C ASN A 308 47.18 17.28 -13.33
N GLY A 309 46.29 16.36 -12.95
CA GLY A 309 45.82 16.23 -11.56
C GLY A 309 44.82 17.30 -11.12
N VAL A 310 44.29 18.10 -12.06
CA VAL A 310 43.20 19.02 -11.82
C VAL A 310 41.90 18.25 -12.09
N ASN A 311 41.35 17.62 -11.05
CA ASN A 311 40.02 17.04 -11.12
C ASN A 311 39.00 18.19 -11.02
N ASP A 312 38.59 18.72 -12.15
CA ASP A 312 37.27 19.34 -12.22
C ASP A 312 36.25 18.21 -12.17
N ASP A 313 35.51 18.13 -11.07
CA ASP A 313 34.25 17.39 -11.03
C ASP A 313 33.29 18.11 -11.99
N VAL A 314 33.47 17.87 -13.29
CA VAL A 314 32.64 18.43 -14.35
C VAL A 314 31.21 18.05 -14.00
N SER A 315 30.41 19.10 -13.77
CA SER A 315 28.99 19.09 -13.45
C SER A 315 28.25 18.01 -14.23
N GLU A 316 28.15 16.80 -13.66
CA GLU A 316 27.19 15.80 -14.10
C GLU A 316 25.84 16.51 -14.11
N LYS A 317 25.20 16.58 -15.29
CA LYS A 317 23.80 17.03 -15.37
C LYS A 317 23.05 16.34 -14.24
N PRO A 318 22.29 17.09 -13.41
CA PRO A 318 21.63 16.51 -12.25
C PRO A 318 20.93 15.22 -12.67
N GLN A 319 21.21 14.12 -11.98
CA GLN A 319 20.71 12.79 -12.36
C GLN A 319 19.18 12.79 -12.57
N ASP A 320 18.47 13.71 -11.91
CA ASP A 320 17.04 13.95 -12.07
C ASP A 320 16.63 14.53 -13.45
N GLU A 321 17.46 15.35 -14.11
CA GLU A 321 17.24 15.83 -15.48
C GLU A 321 17.47 14.71 -16.50
N ILE A 322 18.48 13.87 -16.29
CA ILE A 322 18.72 12.67 -17.11
C ILE A 322 17.56 11.69 -16.96
N ILE A 323 17.03 11.49 -15.74
CA ILE A 323 15.86 10.64 -15.49
C ILE A 323 14.59 11.23 -16.12
N ALA A 324 14.43 12.56 -16.12
CA ALA A 324 13.29 13.22 -16.75
C ALA A 324 13.34 13.09 -18.28
N GLU A 325 14.50 13.34 -18.90
CA GLU A 325 14.70 13.24 -20.35
C GLU A 325 14.61 11.77 -20.84
N ALA A 326 15.17 10.82 -20.09
CA ALA A 326 15.03 9.38 -20.35
C ALA A 326 13.61 8.84 -20.06
N SER A 327 12.76 9.58 -19.33
CA SER A 327 11.36 9.21 -19.13
C SER A 327 10.48 9.53 -20.34
N GLU A 328 10.93 10.41 -21.24
CA GLU A 328 10.18 10.83 -22.42
C GLU A 328 10.43 9.93 -23.64
N LYS A 329 11.62 9.31 -23.73
CA LYS A 329 11.99 8.33 -24.77
C LYS A 329 11.50 6.93 -24.41
N GLU A 330 10.25 6.63 -24.77
CA GLU A 330 9.65 5.33 -24.51
C GLU A 330 9.98 4.31 -25.61
N GLY A 331 10.16 3.04 -25.23
CA GLY A 331 10.48 1.99 -26.18
C GLY A 331 9.31 1.54 -27.04
N THR A 332 9.64 0.91 -28.16
CA THR A 332 8.66 0.30 -29.05
C THR A 332 8.15 -1.03 -28.48
N TRP A 333 6.88 -1.30 -28.73
CA TRP A 333 6.28 -2.62 -28.49
C TRP A 333 6.77 -3.56 -29.59
N THR A 334 6.97 -4.84 -29.27
CA THR A 334 7.34 -5.85 -30.28
C THR A 334 6.10 -6.23 -31.11
N GLU A 335 6.31 -6.72 -32.33
CA GLU A 335 5.22 -7.20 -33.20
C GLU A 335 4.38 -8.28 -32.52
N GLU A 336 5.03 -9.19 -31.77
CA GLU A 336 4.36 -10.22 -30.96
C GLU A 336 3.49 -9.61 -29.86
N GLU A 337 3.97 -8.56 -29.19
CA GLU A 337 3.22 -7.91 -28.12
C GLU A 337 1.97 -7.20 -28.65
N VAL A 338 2.12 -6.56 -29.81
CA VAL A 338 1.04 -5.90 -30.52
C VAL A 338 0.02 -6.91 -31.03
N ALA A 339 0.47 -7.98 -31.69
CA ALA A 339 -0.39 -9.04 -32.19
C ALA A 339 -1.25 -9.65 -31.06
N LYS A 340 -0.64 -9.86 -29.89
CA LYS A 340 -1.35 -10.35 -28.71
C LYS A 340 -2.37 -9.34 -28.19
N LEU A 341 -2.05 -8.05 -28.12
CA LEU A 341 -3.04 -7.03 -27.75
C LEU A 341 -4.21 -7.00 -28.75
N ASN A 342 -3.91 -6.99 -30.05
CA ASN A 342 -4.93 -6.98 -31.11
C ASN A 342 -5.86 -8.19 -30.99
N LEU A 343 -5.31 -9.38 -30.68
CA LEU A 343 -6.10 -10.58 -30.46
C LEU A 343 -7.00 -10.48 -29.22
N MET A 344 -6.52 -9.85 -28.13
CA MET A 344 -7.37 -9.55 -26.98
C MET A 344 -8.47 -8.54 -27.32
N LEU A 345 -8.16 -7.50 -28.09
CA LEU A 345 -9.13 -6.48 -28.48
C LEU A 345 -10.17 -7.01 -29.46
N MET A 346 -9.79 -7.72 -30.52
CA MET A 346 -10.72 -8.40 -31.44
C MET A 346 -11.76 -9.26 -30.72
N LYS A 347 -11.38 -9.82 -29.57
CA LYS A 347 -12.19 -10.76 -28.80
C LYS A 347 -13.12 -10.11 -27.78
N TYR A 348 -12.64 -9.06 -27.10
CA TYR A 348 -13.36 -8.44 -25.98
C TYR A 348 -13.90 -7.05 -26.28
N SER A 349 -13.54 -6.50 -27.45
CA SER A 349 -14.03 -5.22 -27.91
C SER A 349 -15.49 -5.32 -28.36
N THR A 350 -16.29 -4.33 -27.96
CA THR A 350 -17.63 -4.12 -28.55
C THR A 350 -17.60 -3.12 -29.72
N LEU A 351 -16.43 -2.57 -30.08
CA LEU A 351 -16.30 -1.61 -31.17
C LEU A 351 -16.37 -2.32 -32.54
N PRO A 352 -17.10 -1.74 -33.52
CA PRO A 352 -17.27 -2.34 -34.85
C PRO A 352 -15.96 -2.66 -35.58
N VAL A 353 -14.94 -1.81 -35.45
CA VAL A 353 -13.63 -1.99 -36.10
C VAL A 353 -13.00 -3.33 -35.74
N TRP A 354 -13.07 -3.73 -34.46
CA TRP A 354 -12.50 -4.97 -33.97
C TRP A 354 -13.34 -6.20 -34.35
N SER A 355 -14.67 -6.04 -34.49
CA SER A 355 -15.54 -7.09 -35.01
C SER A 355 -15.30 -7.37 -36.49
N GLN A 356 -15.04 -6.32 -37.30
CA GLN A 356 -14.66 -6.47 -38.71
C GLN A 356 -13.29 -7.14 -38.84
N GLU A 357 -12.32 -6.71 -38.05
CA GLU A 357 -10.98 -7.29 -38.02
C GLU A 357 -11.01 -8.79 -37.63
N ALA A 358 -11.81 -9.14 -36.62
CA ALA A 358 -12.00 -10.54 -36.21
C ALA A 358 -12.58 -11.41 -37.35
N LEU A 359 -13.55 -10.87 -38.10
CA LEU A 359 -14.15 -11.55 -39.25
C LEU A 359 -13.13 -11.75 -40.37
N GLN A 360 -12.32 -10.73 -40.67
CA GLN A 360 -11.25 -10.83 -41.69
C GLN A 360 -10.20 -11.88 -41.32
N ASN A 361 -9.81 -11.93 -40.03
CA ASN A 361 -8.76 -12.82 -39.55
C ASN A 361 -9.21 -14.26 -39.30
N LYS A 362 -10.47 -14.64 -39.60
CA LYS A 362 -10.89 -16.03 -39.36
C LYS A 362 -11.22 -16.30 -37.90
N ILE A 363 -11.13 -15.30 -37.02
CA ILE A 363 -11.19 -15.48 -35.56
C ILE A 363 -12.65 -15.55 -35.18
N LYS A 364 -13.17 -16.78 -35.05
CA LYS A 364 -14.42 -17.00 -34.33
C LYS A 364 -14.10 -16.88 -32.84
N PRO A 365 -14.73 -15.98 -32.08
CA PRO A 365 -14.59 -15.97 -30.63
C PRO A 365 -15.27 -17.23 -30.05
N SER A 366 -14.61 -18.38 -30.15
CA SER A 366 -15.04 -19.68 -29.62
C SER A 366 -14.34 -19.93 -28.29
N GLU A 367 -15.10 -20.16 -27.21
CA GLU A 367 -14.63 -20.33 -25.82
C GLU A 367 -13.46 -21.34 -25.66
N ASP A 368 -13.27 -22.26 -26.62
CA ASP A 368 -12.27 -23.34 -26.56
C ASP A 368 -10.87 -22.97 -27.13
N ASP A 369 -10.73 -21.99 -28.04
CA ASP A 369 -9.41 -21.55 -28.57
C ASP A 369 -8.54 -20.86 -27.49
N TYR A 370 -9.12 -20.68 -26.30
CA TYR A 370 -8.63 -19.93 -25.16
C TYR A 370 -7.57 -20.72 -24.37
N GLU A 371 -7.51 -22.04 -24.49
CA GLU A 371 -6.47 -22.82 -23.83
C GLU A 371 -5.20 -22.95 -24.69
N LEU A 372 -5.34 -23.01 -26.02
CA LEU A 372 -4.22 -23.23 -26.94
C LEU A 372 -3.24 -22.06 -27.00
N LEU A 373 -3.72 -20.82 -26.91
CA LEU A 373 -2.87 -19.61 -26.90
C LEU A 373 -2.08 -19.42 -25.60
N PHE A 374 -2.46 -20.11 -24.52
CA PHE A 374 -1.86 -19.94 -23.18
C PHE A 374 -1.14 -21.19 -22.68
N GLN A 375 -1.42 -22.37 -23.27
CA GLN A 375 -0.64 -23.58 -23.03
C GLN A 375 0.74 -23.54 -23.72
N SER A 376 0.91 -22.75 -24.79
CA SER A 376 2.19 -22.65 -25.54
C SER A 376 3.32 -21.89 -24.81
N THR A 377 3.07 -21.34 -23.62
CA THR A 377 4.07 -20.55 -22.87
C THR A 377 4.48 -21.14 -21.51
N LYS A 378 4.04 -22.37 -21.19
CA LYS A 378 4.55 -23.11 -20.02
C LYS A 378 5.59 -24.15 -20.46
N PRO A 379 6.83 -24.15 -19.91
CA PRO A 379 7.75 -25.26 -20.11
C PRO A 379 7.13 -26.53 -19.49
N LYS A 380 7.02 -27.59 -20.29
CA LYS A 380 6.48 -28.90 -19.91
C LYS A 380 7.24 -29.46 -18.72
N ASN A 381 6.51 -29.81 -17.67
CA ASN A 381 6.91 -30.82 -16.68
C ASN A 381 5.75 -31.79 -16.52
N ASP A 382 6.05 -33.07 -16.69
CA ASP A 382 5.11 -34.17 -16.73
C ASP A 382 4.68 -34.66 -15.33
N GLU A 383 3.57 -35.42 -15.34
CA GLU A 383 3.11 -36.43 -14.38
C GLU A 383 2.09 -36.09 -13.26
N ASP A 384 0.86 -36.55 -13.54
CA ASP A 384 0.09 -37.59 -12.84
C ASP A 384 -0.72 -37.39 -11.54
N THR A 385 -2.05 -37.49 -11.77
CA THR A 385 -3.10 -38.37 -11.20
C THR A 385 -3.50 -38.42 -9.71
N SER A 386 -4.83 -38.51 -9.54
CA SER A 386 -5.56 -39.38 -8.59
C SER A 386 -6.21 -38.79 -7.29
N SER A 387 -7.50 -38.44 -7.43
CA SER A 387 -8.69 -39.02 -6.74
C SER A 387 -8.96 -38.94 -5.20
N LYS A 388 -10.22 -38.53 -4.91
CA LYS A 388 -11.24 -39.01 -3.91
C LYS A 388 -11.48 -38.31 -2.54
N LYS A 389 -12.63 -37.60 -2.50
CA LYS A 389 -13.91 -37.79 -1.71
C LYS A 389 -13.92 -38.08 -0.18
N GLY A 390 -14.67 -37.27 0.60
CA GLY A 390 -15.31 -37.69 1.88
C GLY A 390 -15.75 -36.57 2.87
N ASP A 391 -17.07 -36.48 3.10
CA ASP A 391 -17.97 -35.83 4.12
C ASP A 391 -17.42 -35.05 5.35
N LYS A 392 -17.86 -33.80 5.65
CA LYS A 392 -19.14 -33.27 6.24
C LYS A 392 -19.32 -33.49 7.77
N GLN A 393 -18.99 -32.47 8.58
CA GLN A 393 -19.89 -31.82 9.56
C GLN A 393 -19.18 -30.60 10.20
N GLU A 394 -19.95 -29.65 10.73
CA GLU A 394 -19.56 -28.43 11.50
C GLU A 394 -19.41 -27.11 10.72
N SER A 395 -20.53 -26.39 10.54
CA SER A 395 -20.52 -24.97 10.16
C SER A 395 -21.62 -24.19 10.89
N SER A 396 -21.29 -23.56 12.02
CA SER A 396 -22.16 -22.52 12.59
C SER A 396 -21.45 -21.33 13.25
N ASN A 397 -20.11 -21.24 13.24
CA ASN A 397 -19.39 -20.20 13.99
C ASN A 397 -18.86 -19.01 13.16
N PHE A 398 -19.21 -18.88 11.87
CA PHE A 398 -18.58 -17.87 11.00
C PHE A 398 -19.07 -16.42 11.23
N LEU A 399 -20.23 -16.26 11.87
CA LEU A 399 -20.87 -14.96 12.15
C LEU A 399 -20.45 -14.33 13.49
N GLU A 400 -19.49 -14.91 14.20
CA GLU A 400 -19.11 -14.43 15.53
C GLU A 400 -18.28 -13.13 15.49
N TRP A 401 -18.60 -12.21 16.41
CA TRP A 401 -17.88 -10.96 16.61
C TRP A 401 -16.57 -11.20 17.35
N ASN A 402 -15.48 -11.34 16.60
CA ASN A 402 -14.15 -11.42 17.18
C ASN A 402 -13.54 -10.03 17.50
N THR A 403 -12.47 -10.01 18.28
CA THR A 403 -11.76 -8.79 18.71
C THR A 403 -11.29 -7.93 17.53
N SER A 404 -10.88 -8.54 16.42
CA SER A 404 -10.40 -7.82 15.24
C SER A 404 -11.54 -7.10 14.52
N ARG A 405 -12.67 -7.78 14.30
CA ARG A 405 -13.89 -7.19 13.73
C ARG A 405 -14.44 -6.08 14.60
N THR A 406 -14.44 -6.28 15.92
CA THR A 406 -14.83 -5.27 16.90
C THR A 406 -13.93 -4.03 16.84
N GLN A 407 -12.61 -4.19 16.73
CA GLN A 407 -11.70 -3.05 16.56
C GLN A 407 -11.90 -2.34 15.22
N ARG A 408 -12.22 -3.08 14.15
CA ARG A 408 -12.51 -2.51 12.83
C ARG A 408 -13.78 -1.67 12.88
N LEU A 409 -14.84 -2.16 13.53
CA LEU A 409 -16.06 -1.40 13.80
C LEU A 409 -15.76 -0.08 14.50
N ARG A 410 -14.97 -0.11 15.57
CA ARG A 410 -14.54 1.10 16.29
C ARG A 410 -13.84 2.12 15.40
N ARG A 411 -12.98 1.71 14.46
CA ARG A 411 -12.28 2.64 13.57
C ARG A 411 -13.21 3.27 12.53
N LEU A 412 -14.09 2.48 11.92
CA LEU A 412 -15.02 2.94 10.89
C LEU A 412 -16.04 3.92 11.46
N VAL A 413 -16.57 3.62 12.64
CA VAL A 413 -17.50 4.51 13.36
C VAL A 413 -16.79 5.82 13.75
N ALA A 414 -15.56 5.76 14.28
CA ALA A 414 -14.79 6.97 14.60
C ALA A 414 -14.46 7.83 13.36
N GLN A 415 -14.19 7.19 12.21
CA GLN A 415 -13.95 7.86 10.94
C GLN A 415 -15.20 8.60 10.46
N GLN A 416 -16.36 7.93 10.47
CA GLN A 416 -17.64 8.52 10.11
C GLN A 416 -18.02 9.68 11.05
N GLN A 417 -17.80 9.56 12.36
CA GLN A 417 -18.03 10.63 13.32
C GLN A 417 -17.20 11.89 13.04
N GLN A 418 -15.93 11.72 12.61
CA GLN A 418 -15.09 12.86 12.23
C GLN A 418 -15.60 13.57 10.97
N GLN A 419 -16.14 12.81 10.01
CA GLN A 419 -16.74 13.38 8.80
C GLN A 419 -18.07 14.07 9.11
N SER A 420 -18.88 13.45 9.99
CA SER A 420 -20.18 13.94 10.43
C SER A 420 -20.09 15.28 11.17
N TYR A 421 -19.00 15.54 11.91
CA TYR A 421 -18.80 16.84 12.58
C TYR A 421 -18.73 18.02 11.61
N VAL A 422 -18.36 17.76 10.34
CA VAL A 422 -18.29 18.80 9.30
C VAL A 422 -19.61 18.94 8.54
N SER A 423 -20.39 17.86 8.43
CA SER A 423 -21.59 17.80 7.57
C SER A 423 -22.93 17.67 8.30
N ASP A 424 -22.91 17.54 9.64
CA ASP A 424 -24.07 17.29 10.51
C ASP A 424 -24.90 16.05 10.12
N GLN A 425 -24.31 15.13 9.35
CA GLN A 425 -24.99 13.91 8.91
C GLN A 425 -24.86 12.77 9.93
N PRO A 426 -25.89 11.91 10.08
CA PRO A 426 -25.79 10.72 10.92
C PRO A 426 -24.78 9.71 10.34
N ILE A 427 -24.26 8.83 11.21
CA ILE A 427 -23.32 7.77 10.83
C ILE A 427 -24.00 6.82 9.83
N ASP A 428 -23.39 6.66 8.65
CA ASP A 428 -23.84 5.70 7.64
C ASP A 428 -23.44 4.27 8.04
N TRP A 429 -24.37 3.54 8.65
CA TRP A 429 -24.16 2.18 9.13
C TRP A 429 -24.11 1.13 8.01
N ASP A 430 -24.69 1.41 6.85
CA ASP A 430 -24.59 0.53 5.69
C ASP A 430 -23.18 0.58 5.11
N TRP A 431 -22.60 1.78 5.03
CA TRP A 431 -21.19 1.96 4.71
C TRP A 431 -20.28 1.26 5.73
N VAL A 432 -20.56 1.42 7.03
CA VAL A 432 -19.79 0.75 8.08
C VAL A 432 -19.86 -0.78 7.91
N ALA A 433 -21.05 -1.33 7.66
CA ALA A 433 -21.24 -2.77 7.47
C ALA A 433 -20.49 -3.33 6.25
N GLU A 434 -20.56 -2.65 5.09
CA GLU A 434 -19.79 -2.99 3.90
C GLU A 434 -18.28 -3.06 4.21
N HIS A 435 -17.82 -2.15 5.07
CA HIS A 435 -16.42 -2.02 5.44
C HIS A 435 -15.98 -2.92 6.59
N ILE A 436 -16.89 -3.55 7.36
CA ILE A 436 -16.55 -4.55 8.39
C ILE A 436 -16.11 -5.85 7.73
N GLY A 437 -16.89 -6.29 6.76
CA GLY A 437 -16.69 -7.52 5.99
C GLY A 437 -18.02 -8.18 5.62
N PRO A 438 -17.98 -9.13 4.68
CA PRO A 438 -19.18 -9.82 4.21
C PRO A 438 -19.86 -10.59 5.34
N GLY A 439 -21.20 -10.59 5.34
CA GLY A 439 -22.04 -11.26 6.34
C GLY A 439 -22.42 -10.40 7.54
N PHE A 440 -22.00 -9.13 7.59
CA PHE A 440 -22.48 -8.14 8.56
C PHE A 440 -23.38 -7.15 7.84
N ASN A 441 -24.57 -6.91 8.38
CA ASN A 441 -25.45 -5.83 7.95
C ASN A 441 -25.38 -4.66 8.94
N ALA A 442 -25.97 -3.52 8.57
CA ALA A 442 -26.01 -2.33 9.42
C ALA A 442 -26.56 -2.65 10.82
N ASN A 443 -27.65 -3.42 10.92
CA ASN A 443 -28.27 -3.79 12.19
C ASN A 443 -27.36 -4.62 13.10
N MET A 444 -26.60 -5.57 12.55
CA MET A 444 -25.60 -6.32 13.32
C MET A 444 -24.50 -5.42 13.86
N CYS A 445 -24.05 -4.45 13.05
CA CYS A 445 -23.03 -3.48 13.45
C CYS A 445 -23.54 -2.53 14.53
N ILE A 446 -24.76 -2.03 14.39
CA ILE A 446 -25.45 -1.18 15.37
C ILE A 446 -25.63 -1.96 16.68
N THR A 447 -26.18 -3.17 16.62
CA THR A 447 -26.46 -4.00 17.79
C THR A 447 -25.17 -4.33 18.54
N HIS A 448 -24.13 -4.74 17.82
CA HIS A 448 -22.82 -4.98 18.44
C HIS A 448 -22.20 -3.71 18.99
N TRP A 449 -22.29 -2.58 18.27
CA TRP A 449 -21.80 -1.28 18.73
C TRP A 449 -22.41 -0.85 20.07
N HIS A 450 -23.73 -1.00 20.21
CA HIS A 450 -24.44 -0.70 21.45
C HIS A 450 -24.14 -1.72 22.56
N ALA A 451 -23.91 -2.99 22.22
CA ALA A 451 -23.55 -4.04 23.18
C ALA A 451 -22.10 -3.95 23.69
N LEU A 452 -21.23 -3.15 23.06
CA LEU A 452 -19.85 -2.99 23.54
C LEU A 452 -19.83 -2.22 24.88
N PRO A 453 -19.14 -2.74 25.91
CA PRO A 453 -19.10 -2.12 27.23
C PRO A 453 -18.63 -0.67 27.13
N GLU A 454 -19.41 0.24 27.72
CA GLU A 454 -19.14 1.68 27.68
C GLU A 454 -17.77 2.05 28.29
N GLY A 455 -17.26 1.23 29.22
CA GLY A 455 -16.00 1.48 29.94
C GLY A 455 -14.71 0.97 29.30
N THR A 456 -14.73 0.11 28.26
CA THR A 456 -13.50 -0.46 27.66
C THR A 456 -13.24 -0.03 26.23
N SER A 457 -13.55 1.25 25.93
CA SER A 457 -13.25 1.93 24.67
C SER A 457 -14.35 1.82 23.61
N LYS A 458 -15.61 2.21 23.91
CA LYS A 458 -16.29 3.08 22.93
C LYS A 458 -15.32 4.24 22.75
N LEU A 459 -14.44 4.13 21.75
CA LEU A 459 -13.46 5.15 21.44
C LEU A 459 -14.31 6.34 21.10
N GLU A 460 -14.47 7.25 22.06
CA GLU A 460 -14.68 8.62 21.70
C GLU A 460 -13.65 8.91 20.61
N PRO A 461 -14.10 9.36 19.43
CA PRO A 461 -13.25 9.52 18.26
C PRO A 461 -11.99 10.21 18.72
N ALA A 462 -10.86 9.50 18.64
CA ALA A 462 -9.67 9.74 19.45
C ALA A 462 -9.51 11.23 19.72
N LYS A 463 -9.88 11.66 20.94
CA LYS A 463 -10.04 13.08 21.28
C LYS A 463 -8.92 13.86 20.61
N TYR A 464 -9.27 14.83 19.76
CA TYR A 464 -8.26 15.60 19.04
C TYR A 464 -7.24 16.16 20.04
N TRP A 465 -5.97 16.21 19.66
CA TRP A 465 -4.95 16.82 20.52
C TRP A 465 -5.11 18.32 20.42
N ASP A 466 -5.89 18.89 21.34
CA ASP A 466 -6.02 20.33 21.49
C ASP A 466 -4.73 20.94 22.09
N GLN A 467 -4.63 22.26 22.08
CA GLN A 467 -3.45 22.96 22.56
C GLN A 467 -3.17 22.70 24.06
N LYS A 468 -4.21 22.53 24.88
CA LYS A 468 -4.09 22.21 26.30
C LYS A 468 -3.51 20.81 26.52
N ASP A 469 -3.90 19.84 25.69
CA ASP A 469 -3.35 18.51 25.70
C ASP A 469 -1.88 18.51 25.24
N ILE A 470 -1.49 19.40 24.33
CA ILE A 470 -0.08 19.57 23.97
C ILE A 470 0.73 20.13 25.14
N GLU A 471 0.23 21.14 25.83
CA GLU A 471 0.90 21.75 27.00
C GLU A 471 1.07 20.71 28.12
N LYS A 472 0.02 19.95 28.45
CA LYS A 472 0.09 18.83 29.41
C LYS A 472 1.09 17.76 28.97
N LEU A 473 1.25 17.53 27.67
CA LEU A 473 2.21 16.57 27.15
C LEU A 473 3.64 17.09 27.32
N GLU A 474 3.88 18.36 27.07
CA GLU A 474 5.17 19.01 27.33
C GLU A 474 5.51 18.94 28.83
N GLU A 475 4.55 19.22 29.73
CA GLU A 475 4.72 19.09 31.18
C GLU A 475 5.02 17.65 31.60
N GLY A 476 4.28 16.67 31.06
CA GLY A 476 4.50 15.25 31.32
C GLY A 476 5.89 14.79 30.87
N ILE A 477 6.35 15.23 29.68
CA ILE A 477 7.69 14.93 29.18
C ILE A 477 8.76 15.60 30.06
N LYS A 478 8.53 16.84 30.50
CA LYS A 478 9.45 17.55 31.40
C LYS A 478 9.60 16.82 32.74
N ALA A 479 8.51 16.30 33.29
CA ALA A 479 8.50 15.62 34.59
C ALA A 479 9.04 14.18 34.53
N HIS A 480 8.73 13.43 33.45
CA HIS A 480 8.91 11.97 33.41
C HIS A 480 9.69 11.45 32.19
N GLY A 481 10.14 12.35 31.30
CA GLY A 481 10.88 12.00 30.08
C GLY A 481 10.07 11.10 29.14
N ARG A 482 10.62 9.94 28.79
CA ARG A 482 9.96 8.93 27.93
C ARG A 482 9.13 7.90 28.70
N SER A 483 8.84 8.11 29.99
CA SER A 483 7.98 7.20 30.75
C SER A 483 6.50 7.38 30.40
N TRP A 484 6.10 6.90 29.23
CA TRP A 484 4.73 7.06 28.70
C TRP A 484 3.66 6.47 29.63
N VAL A 485 4.00 5.44 30.41
CA VAL A 485 3.09 4.84 31.39
C VAL A 485 2.80 5.81 32.53
N THR A 486 3.82 6.48 33.06
CA THR A 486 3.67 7.49 34.11
C THR A 486 2.94 8.73 33.59
N ILE A 487 3.33 9.22 32.40
CA ILE A 487 2.67 10.36 31.75
C ILE A 487 1.19 10.08 31.52
N ARG A 488 0.84 8.87 31.06
CA ARG A 488 -0.56 8.45 30.94
C ARG A 488 -1.26 8.52 32.29
N LYS A 489 -0.68 7.92 33.34
CA LYS A 489 -1.32 7.81 34.65
C LYS A 489 -1.61 9.18 35.28
N GLU A 490 -0.70 10.15 35.11
CA GLU A 490 -0.79 11.45 35.78
C GLU A 490 -1.44 12.54 34.91
N PHE A 491 -1.17 12.58 33.61
CA PHE A 491 -1.59 13.68 32.73
C PHE A 491 -2.73 13.31 31.78
N PHE A 492 -2.83 12.03 31.38
CA PHE A 492 -3.80 11.58 30.38
C PHE A 492 -4.45 10.23 30.74
N PRO A 493 -5.22 10.15 31.85
CA PRO A 493 -5.83 8.88 32.28
C PRO A 493 -6.72 8.28 31.18
N ASP A 494 -7.34 9.13 30.37
CA ASP A 494 -8.27 8.75 29.30
C ASP A 494 -7.59 8.37 27.97
N ARG A 495 -6.27 8.58 27.84
CA ARG A 495 -5.52 8.23 26.62
C ARG A 495 -4.70 6.96 26.83
N THR A 496 -4.42 6.26 25.74
CA THR A 496 -3.50 5.11 25.75
C THR A 496 -2.05 5.57 25.64
N THR A 497 -1.11 4.78 26.19
CA THR A 497 0.34 5.06 26.08
C THR A 497 0.79 5.13 24.61
N ASP A 498 0.19 4.34 23.75
CA ASP A 498 0.47 4.33 22.32
C ASP A 498 -0.04 5.59 21.60
N SER A 499 -1.12 6.21 22.09
CA SER A 499 -1.61 7.48 21.55
C SER A 499 -0.61 8.61 21.83
N ILE A 500 -0.12 8.67 23.08
CA ILE A 500 0.89 9.65 23.53
C ILE A 500 2.19 9.49 22.72
N ARG A 501 2.72 8.26 22.63
CA ARG A 501 3.94 7.98 21.85
C ARG A 501 3.80 8.34 20.38
N ARG A 502 2.67 7.96 19.75
CA ARG A 502 2.40 8.29 18.35
C ARG A 502 2.32 9.79 18.13
N LYS A 503 1.72 10.56 19.06
CA LYS A 503 1.65 12.02 18.93
C LYS A 503 3.04 12.65 18.90
N VAL A 504 3.93 12.29 19.83
CA VAL A 504 5.32 12.79 19.88
C VAL A 504 6.07 12.42 18.59
N SER A 505 5.99 11.16 18.16
CA SER A 505 6.65 10.71 16.92
C SER A 505 6.11 11.40 15.68
N ASN A 506 4.80 11.64 15.59
CA ASN A 506 4.21 12.35 14.44
C ASN A 506 4.69 13.80 14.36
N VAL A 507 4.84 14.49 15.50
CA VAL A 507 5.37 15.85 15.57
C VAL A 507 6.84 15.89 15.11
N GLN A 508 7.67 14.95 15.56
CA GLN A 508 9.07 14.82 15.15
C GLN A 508 9.21 14.47 13.65
N ASN A 509 8.48 13.47 13.16
CA ASN A 509 8.50 13.09 11.74
C ASN A 509 8.06 14.24 10.83
N ARG A 510 7.07 15.03 11.27
CA ARG A 510 6.62 16.20 10.52
C ARG A 510 7.68 17.29 10.47
N ARG A 511 8.42 17.53 11.57
CA ARG A 511 9.57 18.43 11.59
C ARG A 511 10.65 17.97 10.60
N ASP A 512 11.04 16.70 10.65
CA ASP A 512 12.12 16.17 9.80
C ASP A 512 11.78 16.27 8.32
N LYS A 513 10.51 16.05 7.98
CA LYS A 513 9.99 16.28 6.62
C LYS A 513 10.13 17.76 6.20
N LEU A 514 9.74 18.70 7.05
CA LEU A 514 9.85 20.14 6.78
C LEU A 514 11.31 20.58 6.62
N VAL A 515 12.22 20.09 7.47
CA VAL A 515 13.67 20.35 7.36
C VAL A 515 14.20 19.84 6.02
N LYS A 516 13.84 18.61 5.62
CA LYS A 516 14.28 18.03 4.35
C LYS A 516 13.75 18.81 3.14
N GLU A 517 12.49 19.21 3.16
CA GLU A 517 11.88 20.01 2.09
C GLU A 517 12.52 21.40 2.00
N GLN A 518 12.73 22.08 3.13
CA GLN A 518 13.32 23.40 3.15
C GLN A 518 14.80 23.37 2.75
N ARG A 519 15.61 22.43 3.25
CA ARG A 519 17.01 22.27 2.83
C ARG A 519 17.13 22.09 1.32
N LYS A 520 16.22 21.34 0.68
CA LYS A 520 16.21 21.19 -0.80
C LYS A 520 16.01 22.53 -1.51
N LEU A 521 15.12 23.39 -1.01
CA LEU A 521 14.89 24.71 -1.58
C LEU A 521 16.11 25.63 -1.38
N VAL A 522 16.71 25.61 -0.19
CA VAL A 522 17.88 26.44 0.12
C VAL A 522 19.10 26.00 -0.68
N MET A 523 19.29 24.69 -0.88
CA MET A 523 20.33 24.16 -1.78
C MET A 523 20.13 24.62 -3.22
N LYS A 524 18.87 24.75 -3.69
CA LYS A 524 18.57 25.30 -5.01
C LYS A 524 18.97 26.78 -5.08
N ILE A 525 18.59 27.57 -4.07
CA ILE A 525 18.97 29.00 -3.97
C ILE A 525 20.49 29.17 -3.94
N LYS A 526 21.19 28.30 -3.18
CA LYS A 526 22.65 28.29 -3.10
C LYS A 526 23.32 28.12 -4.46
N ARG A 527 22.76 27.23 -5.29
CA ARG A 527 23.28 26.97 -6.63
C ARG A 527 22.99 28.10 -7.62
N THR A 528 21.83 28.74 -7.52
CA THR A 528 21.38 29.68 -8.55
C THR A 528 21.58 31.15 -8.22
N THR A 529 21.59 31.52 -6.94
CA THR A 529 21.41 32.91 -6.50
C THR A 529 22.54 33.38 -5.60
N ASP A 530 22.89 32.60 -4.58
CA ASP A 530 23.92 32.98 -3.60
C ASP A 530 24.74 31.77 -3.13
N PRO A 531 25.93 31.54 -3.71
CA PRO A 531 26.82 30.43 -3.34
C PRO A 531 27.29 30.46 -1.88
N ASN A 532 27.25 31.62 -1.21
CA ASN A 532 27.76 31.77 0.15
C ASN A 532 26.71 31.52 1.24
N ILE A 533 25.45 31.24 0.86
CA ILE A 533 24.38 30.97 1.83
C ILE A 533 24.71 29.75 2.71
N ASP A 534 24.60 29.93 4.03
CA ASP A 534 24.61 28.83 4.98
C ASP A 534 23.24 28.14 4.96
N VAL A 535 23.24 26.92 4.43
CA VAL A 535 22.03 26.13 4.20
C VAL A 535 21.32 25.80 5.51
N GLU A 536 22.06 25.56 6.59
CA GLU A 536 21.51 25.15 7.88
C GLU A 536 20.93 26.34 8.62
N GLN A 537 21.67 27.45 8.67
CA GLN A 537 21.19 28.67 9.33
C GLN A 537 19.91 29.17 8.65
N TYR A 538 19.90 29.29 7.33
CA TYR A 538 18.74 29.77 6.60
C TYR A 538 17.54 28.80 6.72
N THR A 539 17.80 27.49 6.73
CA THR A 539 16.72 26.51 6.96
C THR A 539 16.09 26.67 8.35
N ASP A 540 16.89 26.80 9.42
CA ASP A 540 16.35 26.99 10.78
C ASP A 540 15.60 28.33 10.89
N GLU A 541 16.11 29.40 10.28
CA GLU A 541 15.47 30.72 10.28
C GLU A 541 14.08 30.70 9.62
N VAL A 542 13.95 30.10 8.43
CA VAL A 542 12.65 30.00 7.74
C VAL A 542 11.67 29.13 8.52
N LEU A 543 12.14 28.00 9.06
CA LEU A 543 11.26 27.08 9.80
C LEU A 543 10.90 27.61 11.19
N LYS A 544 11.64 28.60 11.72
CA LYS A 544 11.39 29.18 13.04
C LYS A 544 9.98 29.76 13.17
N ALA A 545 9.38 30.23 12.08
CA ALA A 545 8.01 30.76 12.08
C ALA A 545 6.92 29.67 12.16
N LEU A 546 7.23 28.40 11.88
CA LEU A 546 6.23 27.34 11.82
C LEU A 546 5.93 26.74 13.21
N PRO A 547 4.66 26.77 13.68
CA PRO A 547 4.30 26.29 15.02
C PRO A 547 4.67 24.81 15.26
N VAL A 548 4.52 23.95 14.25
CA VAL A 548 4.85 22.52 14.36
C VAL A 548 6.34 22.30 14.54
N TYR A 549 7.18 23.11 13.87
CA TYR A 549 8.63 23.05 14.01
C TYR A 549 9.06 23.47 15.42
N GLN A 550 8.50 24.57 15.94
CA GLN A 550 8.74 25.03 17.29
C GLN A 550 8.32 24.01 18.34
N LEU A 551 7.15 23.40 18.18
CA LEU A 551 6.67 22.36 19.07
C LEU A 551 7.63 21.15 19.12
N ALA A 552 8.06 20.66 17.96
CA ALA A 552 9.02 19.56 17.89
C ALA A 552 10.36 19.92 18.56
N LYS A 553 10.87 21.14 18.33
CA LYS A 553 12.11 21.65 18.93
C LYS A 553 11.99 21.73 20.46
N ARG A 554 10.86 22.20 20.99
CA ARG A 554 10.57 22.24 22.44
C ARG A 554 10.50 20.83 23.04
N MET A 555 9.77 19.90 22.42
CA MET A 555 9.68 18.51 22.90
C MET A 555 11.04 17.81 22.93
N ASP A 556 11.87 17.99 21.92
CA ASP A 556 13.21 17.41 21.86
C ASP A 556 14.15 18.02 22.91
N ALA A 557 14.06 19.34 23.13
CA ALA A 557 14.81 20.01 24.18
C ALA A 557 14.42 19.48 25.57
N LEU A 558 13.12 19.24 25.83
CA LEU A 558 12.65 18.68 27.09
C LEU A 558 13.14 17.23 27.29
N LEU A 559 13.08 16.39 26.25
CA LEU A 559 13.59 15.02 26.31
C LEU A 559 15.10 14.99 26.57
N LYS A 560 15.87 15.83 25.87
CA LYS A 560 17.32 15.94 26.05
C LYS A 560 17.67 16.42 27.47
N ALA A 561 17.00 17.46 27.97
CA ALA A 561 17.22 17.97 29.31
C ALA A 561 16.90 16.93 30.40
N PHE A 562 15.84 16.13 30.20
CA PHE A 562 15.50 15.04 31.12
C PHE A 562 16.57 13.94 31.13
N ASP A 563 17.04 13.51 29.95
CA ASP A 563 18.09 12.49 29.83
C ASP A 563 19.40 12.98 30.47
N GLU A 564 19.81 14.24 30.25
CA GLU A 564 20.97 14.86 30.90
C GLU A 564 20.83 14.93 32.43
N ALA A 565 19.66 15.32 32.95
CA ALA A 565 19.40 15.38 34.39
C ALA A 565 19.47 13.98 35.03
N LYS A 566 18.95 12.97 34.33
CA LYS A 566 19.01 11.56 34.75
C LYS A 566 20.45 11.05 34.84
N GLU A 567 21.28 11.35 33.85
CA GLU A 567 22.69 10.97 33.86
C GLU A 567 23.48 11.71 34.95
N ARG A 568 23.20 13.01 35.19
CA ARG A 568 23.78 13.75 36.34
C ARG A 568 23.40 13.12 37.69
N LYS A 569 22.16 12.66 37.85
CA LYS A 569 21.71 11.99 39.08
C LYS A 569 22.45 10.66 39.28
N LYS A 570 22.55 9.84 38.23
CA LYS A 570 23.32 8.58 38.27
C LYS A 570 24.79 8.83 38.61
N ALA A 571 25.41 9.86 38.02
CA ALA A 571 26.80 10.21 38.30
C ALA A 571 27.01 10.63 39.77
N LYS A 572 26.07 11.37 40.36
CA LYS A 572 26.10 11.71 41.80
C LYS A 572 25.92 10.47 42.68
N GLU A 573 25.00 9.57 42.34
CA GLU A 573 24.79 8.31 43.07
C GLU A 573 26.00 7.37 43.00
N ALA A 574 26.70 7.34 41.86
CA ALA A 574 27.94 6.59 41.69
C ALA A 574 29.04 7.15 42.61
N LYS A 575 29.30 8.46 42.55
CA LYS A 575 30.28 9.14 43.44
C LYS A 575 29.97 8.93 44.93
N ALA A 576 28.68 8.97 45.31
CA ALA A 576 28.27 8.73 46.69
C ALA A 576 28.42 7.27 47.14
N LYS A 577 28.41 6.30 46.22
CA LYS A 577 28.70 4.89 46.52
C LYS A 577 30.20 4.65 46.66
N ASP A 578 31.01 5.31 45.85
CA ASP A 578 32.47 5.19 45.93
C ASP A 578 32.99 5.82 47.23
N ALA A 579 32.49 7.00 47.61
CA ALA A 579 32.81 7.65 48.89
C ALA A 579 32.32 6.91 50.15
N LYS A 580 31.48 5.87 50.01
CA LYS A 580 31.06 4.98 51.12
C LYS A 580 31.91 3.71 51.21
N LYS A 581 32.72 3.43 50.19
CA LYS A 581 33.63 2.27 50.15
C LYS A 581 35.02 2.62 50.66
N GLU A 582 35.42 3.88 50.47
CA GLU A 582 36.50 4.52 51.23
C GLU A 582 36.07 4.71 52.69
#